data_AF-A0A6A6ASY2-F1
#
_entry.id   AF-A0A6A6ASY2-F1
#
_cell.length_a   1.000
_cell.length_b   1.000
_cell.length_c   1.000
_cell.angle_alpha   90.00
_cell.angle_beta   90.00
_cell.angle_gamma   90.00
#
_symmetry.space_group_name_H-M   'P 1'
#
loop_
_entity.id
_entity.type
_entity.pdbx_description
1 polymer ?
#
loop_
_entity_poly.entity_id
_entity_poly.type
_entity_poly.pdbx_seq_one_letter_code
_entity_poly.pdbx_strand_id
1 'polypeptide(L)'
;TSDDQFLCLTICGYRRPGMSQEEYRHHMTHVSGPMTKGLMVKYGVKSWSLIHNTSQTRAIMTQLFDEHMVNLADFDCFSQVVFRSVDDYKRMREDPWYKEKVAGDHKNFADTHKSMMTIGWITDFVKDGELISSSKERTDAERKSHASQNAGLDTRSITRAKATALITGAFLSGCMMSLSLMAVPVMLDTTTEAPQLFLQWTRMYHYGHQVLPTLAICTFLLYSYVSFNRYNVGNPKSWFVYALAGAVTLSLIPFTWIFMVPTNDELFRLEALTRTGARTGNGTLTVMQAKGLVIKWSWLHFTRSCLPLVGALIG
;
A
#
# COMPACT_ATOMS: atom_id res chain seq x y z
N THR A 1 19.42 5.29 -13.47
CA THR A 1 19.78 5.00 -12.07
C THR A 1 20.81 6.04 -11.68
N SER A 2 20.63 6.74 -10.55
CA SER A 2 21.62 7.71 -10.07
C SER A 2 22.93 6.96 -9.82
N ASP A 3 24.01 7.44 -10.41
CA ASP A 3 25.29 6.72 -10.48
C ASP A 3 26.04 6.65 -9.13
N ASP A 4 25.51 7.23 -8.05
CA ASP A 4 26.27 7.42 -6.79
C ASP A 4 25.72 6.76 -5.52
N GLN A 5 24.63 6.00 -5.61
CA GLN A 5 24.11 5.30 -4.44
C GLN A 5 24.64 3.86 -4.35
N PHE A 6 25.20 3.48 -3.19
CA PHE A 6 25.62 2.11 -2.92
C PHE A 6 24.50 1.29 -2.27
N LEU A 7 24.43 0.02 -2.65
CA LEU A 7 23.63 -1.01 -1.99
C LEU A 7 24.45 -1.68 -0.90
N CYS A 8 23.80 -2.02 0.21
CA CYS A 8 24.34 -2.87 1.27
C CYS A 8 23.52 -4.15 1.37
N LEU A 9 24.13 -5.29 1.04
CA LEU A 9 23.61 -6.61 1.37
C LEU A 9 24.02 -6.95 2.81
N THR A 10 23.04 -7.15 3.69
CA THR A 10 23.26 -7.58 5.08
C THR A 10 22.79 -9.02 5.25
N ILE A 11 23.69 -9.90 5.69
CA ILE A 11 23.40 -11.28 6.09
C ILE A 11 23.41 -11.31 7.63
N CYS A 12 22.25 -11.62 8.21
CA CYS A 12 22.07 -11.82 9.65
C CYS A 12 22.28 -13.32 9.95
N GLY A 13 23.52 -13.67 10.32
CA GLY A 13 23.99 -15.04 10.41
C GLY A 13 23.80 -15.65 11.80
N TYR A 14 23.40 -16.91 11.82
CA TYR A 14 23.53 -17.81 12.96
C TYR A 14 24.65 -18.81 12.70
N ARG A 15 25.41 -19.13 13.74
CA ARG A 15 26.40 -20.21 13.66
C ARG A 15 25.71 -21.57 13.65
N ARG A 16 26.36 -22.55 13.03
CA ARG A 16 25.87 -23.92 12.97
C ARG A 16 25.63 -24.48 14.38
N PRO A 17 24.56 -25.26 14.61
CA PRO A 17 24.35 -25.93 15.90
C PRO A 17 25.58 -26.72 16.34
N GLY A 18 25.94 -26.60 17.63
CA GLY A 18 27.12 -27.24 18.21
C GLY A 18 28.46 -26.53 17.96
N MET A 19 28.50 -25.48 17.13
CA MET A 19 29.70 -24.68 16.92
C MET A 19 29.84 -23.60 18.01
N SER A 20 31.06 -23.43 18.54
CA SER A 20 31.34 -22.34 19.48
C SER A 20 31.43 -20.97 18.78
N GLN A 21 31.32 -19.88 19.55
CA GLN A 21 31.50 -18.52 19.01
C GLN A 21 32.91 -18.31 18.46
N GLU A 22 33.91 -18.90 19.11
CA GLU A 22 35.31 -18.73 18.73
C GLU A 22 35.66 -19.48 17.45
N GLU A 23 35.19 -20.73 17.32
CA GLU A 23 35.34 -21.48 16.07
C GLU A 23 34.64 -20.79 14.90
N TYR A 24 33.43 -20.27 15.13
CA TYR A 24 32.67 -19.54 14.11
C TYR A 24 33.43 -18.28 13.65
N ARG A 25 33.91 -17.48 14.60
CA ARG A 25 34.72 -16.28 14.33
C ARG A 25 36.01 -16.64 13.59
N HIS A 26 36.72 -17.66 14.05
CA HIS A 26 37.95 -18.13 13.43
C HIS A 26 37.71 -18.56 11.99
N HIS A 27 36.69 -19.38 11.72
CA HIS A 27 36.36 -19.82 10.36
C HIS A 27 36.08 -18.63 9.43
N MET A 28 35.22 -17.70 9.85
CA MET A 28 34.87 -16.55 9.01
C MET A 28 36.07 -15.64 8.72
N THR A 29 36.96 -15.44 9.69
CA THR A 29 38.08 -14.49 9.58
C THR A 29 39.36 -15.09 8.98
N HIS A 30 39.62 -16.39 9.19
CA HIS A 30 40.86 -17.07 8.77
C HIS A 30 40.65 -18.05 7.61
N VAL A 31 39.40 -18.41 7.28
CA VAL A 31 39.07 -19.32 6.17
C VAL A 31 38.24 -18.61 5.10
N SER A 32 36.99 -18.26 5.41
CA SER A 32 36.05 -17.70 4.41
C SER A 32 36.48 -16.32 3.91
N GLY A 33 36.91 -15.45 4.82
CA GLY A 33 37.38 -14.09 4.53
C GLY A 33 38.54 -14.06 3.53
N PRO A 34 39.68 -14.71 3.84
CA PRO A 34 40.83 -14.78 2.94
C PRO A 34 40.50 -15.39 1.57
N MET A 35 39.64 -16.41 1.55
CA MET A 35 39.22 -17.10 0.33
C MET A 35 38.36 -16.23 -0.60
N THR A 36 37.58 -15.30 -0.04
CA THR A 36 36.53 -14.55 -0.77
C THR A 36 36.92 -13.10 -1.06
N LYS A 37 37.72 -12.45 -0.20
CA LYS A 37 37.98 -11.00 -0.28
C LYS A 37 38.58 -10.54 -1.63
N GLY A 38 39.44 -11.36 -2.23
CA GLY A 38 40.03 -11.04 -3.55
C GLY A 38 38.99 -10.99 -4.66
N LEU A 39 38.01 -11.91 -4.63
CA LEU A 39 36.89 -11.90 -5.56
C LEU A 39 35.98 -10.69 -5.35
N MET A 40 35.70 -10.34 -4.09
CA MET A 40 34.87 -9.17 -3.76
C MET A 40 35.46 -7.91 -4.40
N VAL A 41 36.77 -7.69 -4.27
CA VAL A 41 37.46 -6.57 -4.91
C VAL A 41 37.39 -6.66 -6.44
N LYS A 42 37.70 -7.84 -7.03
CA LYS A 42 37.67 -8.08 -8.48
C LYS A 42 36.33 -7.69 -9.11
N TYR A 43 35.23 -7.93 -8.41
CA TYR A 43 33.88 -7.64 -8.88
C TYR A 43 33.32 -6.30 -8.38
N GLY A 44 34.15 -5.43 -7.80
CA GLY A 44 33.74 -4.04 -7.54
C GLY A 44 32.97 -3.81 -6.23
N VAL A 45 32.99 -4.76 -5.30
CA VAL A 45 32.57 -4.53 -3.91
C VAL A 45 33.46 -3.45 -3.30
N LYS A 46 32.83 -2.46 -2.66
CA LYS A 46 33.49 -1.30 -2.07
C LYS A 46 33.89 -1.51 -0.62
N SER A 47 33.08 -2.23 0.15
CA SER A 47 33.44 -2.65 1.49
C SER A 47 32.75 -3.96 1.83
N TRP A 48 33.41 -4.74 2.66
CA TRP A 48 32.84 -5.94 3.26
C TRP A 48 33.28 -6.02 4.72
N SER A 49 32.32 -6.01 5.62
CA SER A 49 32.55 -6.04 7.07
C SER A 49 31.81 -7.20 7.71
N LEU A 50 32.46 -7.81 8.71
CA LEU A 50 31.88 -8.83 9.58
C LEU A 50 31.79 -8.25 10.99
N ILE A 51 30.58 -8.21 11.54
CA ILE A 51 30.28 -7.72 12.88
C ILE A 51 29.93 -8.93 13.74
N HIS A 52 30.85 -9.32 14.63
CA HIS A 52 30.68 -10.51 15.47
C HIS A 52 30.00 -10.17 16.79
N ASN A 53 28.81 -10.72 17.01
CA ASN A 53 27.97 -10.48 18.18
C ASN A 53 28.23 -11.56 19.24
N THR A 54 29.39 -11.48 19.89
CA THR A 54 29.77 -12.42 20.96
C THR A 54 28.95 -12.19 22.23
N SER A 55 29.03 -13.14 23.17
CA SER A 55 28.42 -12.94 24.49
C SER A 55 28.99 -11.70 25.20
N GLN A 56 30.27 -11.39 24.98
CA GLN A 56 30.92 -10.21 25.55
C GLN A 56 30.36 -8.90 24.96
N THR A 57 30.23 -8.80 23.63
CA THR A 57 29.71 -7.57 23.00
C THR A 57 28.22 -7.38 23.25
N ARG A 58 27.44 -8.46 23.34
CA ARG A 58 26.03 -8.42 23.77
C ARG A 58 25.86 -7.90 25.20
N ALA A 59 26.77 -8.26 26.12
CA ALA A 59 26.75 -7.73 27.48
C ALA A 59 27.02 -6.22 27.55
N ILE A 60 27.77 -5.66 26.58
CA ILE A 60 27.99 -4.20 26.50
C ILE A 60 26.71 -3.49 26.01
N MET A 61 25.91 -4.13 25.15
CA MET A 61 24.70 -3.53 24.58
C MET A 61 23.68 -3.09 25.65
N THR A 62 23.66 -3.73 26.82
CA THR A 62 22.76 -3.35 27.92
C THR A 62 23.03 -1.94 28.44
N GLN A 63 24.23 -1.39 28.23
CA GLN A 63 24.57 -0.02 28.63
C GLN A 63 23.89 1.04 27.75
N LEU A 64 23.33 0.64 26.60
CA LEU A 64 22.68 1.54 25.63
C LEU A 64 21.16 1.40 25.62
N PHE A 65 20.57 0.57 26.48
CA PHE A 65 19.12 0.41 26.56
C PHE A 65 18.46 1.64 27.20
N ASP A 66 17.29 2.01 26.67
CA ASP A 66 16.39 3.02 27.23
C ASP A 66 14.99 2.41 27.47
N GLU A 67 13.98 3.21 27.85
CA GLU A 67 12.64 2.71 28.15
C GLU A 67 11.92 2.06 26.94
N HIS A 68 12.37 2.34 25.72
CA HIS A 68 11.75 1.90 24.47
C HIS A 68 12.60 0.89 23.69
N MET A 69 13.93 0.94 23.80
CA MET A 69 14.87 0.18 22.97
C MET A 69 15.62 -0.89 23.78
N VAL A 70 14.88 -1.91 24.24
CA VAL A 70 15.41 -2.99 25.11
C VAL A 70 15.59 -4.34 24.41
N ASN A 71 15.09 -4.49 23.18
CA ASN A 71 15.10 -5.77 22.49
C ASN A 71 16.47 -6.05 21.86
N LEU A 72 17.08 -7.17 22.25
CA LEU A 72 18.37 -7.60 21.72
C LEU A 72 18.19 -8.65 20.62
N ALA A 73 18.74 -8.37 19.43
CA ALA A 73 18.80 -9.35 18.36
C ALA A 73 19.80 -10.47 18.70
N ASP A 74 19.42 -11.74 18.51
CA ASP A 74 20.20 -12.91 18.90
C ASP A 74 21.13 -13.45 17.79
N PHE A 75 21.27 -12.73 16.66
CA PHE A 75 22.18 -13.10 15.58
C PHE A 75 23.64 -13.17 16.05
N ASP A 76 24.39 -14.17 15.59
CA ASP A 76 25.81 -14.35 15.93
C ASP A 76 26.74 -13.43 15.12
N CYS A 77 26.35 -13.05 13.90
CA CYS A 77 27.12 -12.14 13.07
C CYS A 77 26.23 -11.34 12.10
N PHE A 78 26.63 -10.11 11.79
CA PHE A 78 26.16 -9.39 10.61
C PHE A 78 27.29 -9.30 9.58
N SER A 79 27.07 -9.81 8.38
CA SER A 79 27.98 -9.62 7.24
C SER A 79 27.39 -8.59 6.30
N GLN A 80 28.06 -7.45 6.14
CA GLN A 80 27.60 -6.34 5.32
C GLN A 80 28.51 -6.17 4.10
N VAL A 81 27.95 -6.33 2.90
CA VAL A 81 28.67 -6.22 1.62
C VAL A 81 28.12 -5.04 0.84
N VAL A 82 28.98 -4.08 0.50
CA VAL A 82 28.61 -2.83 -0.15
C VAL A 82 29.06 -2.81 -1.61
N PHE A 83 28.14 -2.57 -2.54
CA PHE A 83 28.43 -2.57 -3.99
C PHE A 83 27.49 -1.62 -4.75
N ARG A 84 27.81 -1.27 -5.99
CA ARG A 84 26.96 -0.38 -6.81
C ARG A 84 25.79 -1.12 -7.44
N SER A 85 26.05 -2.29 -8.04
CA SER A 85 25.02 -3.06 -8.73
C SER A 85 24.90 -4.48 -8.19
N VAL A 86 23.67 -4.95 -8.05
CA VAL A 86 23.39 -6.37 -7.75
C VAL A 86 24.01 -7.29 -8.82
N ASP A 87 24.15 -6.82 -10.06
CA ASP A 87 24.73 -7.61 -11.13
C ASP A 87 26.23 -7.85 -10.93
N ASP A 88 26.93 -6.94 -10.25
CA ASP A 88 28.34 -7.13 -9.87
C ASP A 88 28.47 -8.32 -8.91
N TYR A 89 27.58 -8.36 -7.91
CA TYR A 89 27.50 -9.46 -6.94
C TYR A 89 27.08 -10.80 -7.61
N LYS A 90 26.16 -10.76 -8.58
CA LYS A 90 25.80 -11.96 -9.35
C LYS A 90 26.97 -12.50 -10.16
N ARG A 91 27.70 -11.63 -10.89
CA ARG A 91 28.87 -12.05 -11.69
C ARG A 91 29.97 -12.67 -10.83
N MET A 92 30.15 -12.17 -9.61
CA MET A 92 31.07 -12.80 -8.64
C MET A 92 30.67 -14.25 -8.32
N ARG A 93 29.37 -14.53 -8.12
CA ARG A 93 28.89 -15.89 -7.83
C ARG A 93 29.04 -16.86 -9.00
N GLU A 94 29.15 -16.32 -10.22
CA GLU A 94 29.38 -17.11 -11.43
C GLU A 94 30.86 -17.43 -11.68
N ASP A 95 31.79 -16.79 -10.96
CA ASP A 95 33.23 -17.00 -11.09
C ASP A 95 33.62 -18.47 -10.81
N PRO A 96 34.49 -19.10 -11.64
CA PRO A 96 34.94 -20.47 -11.42
C PRO A 96 35.55 -20.70 -10.03
N TRP A 97 36.36 -19.77 -9.52
CA TRP A 97 36.93 -19.86 -8.17
C TRP A 97 35.84 -19.83 -7.11
N TYR A 98 34.83 -18.98 -7.31
CA TYR A 98 33.69 -18.94 -6.39
C TYR A 98 32.98 -20.29 -6.37
N LYS A 99 32.64 -20.84 -7.54
CA LYS A 99 31.92 -22.12 -7.66
C LYS A 99 32.71 -23.30 -7.09
N GLU A 100 34.02 -23.30 -7.25
CA GLU A 100 34.87 -24.42 -6.81
C GLU A 100 35.25 -24.32 -5.33
N LYS A 101 35.65 -23.13 -4.86
CA LYS A 101 36.27 -22.96 -3.53
C LYS A 101 35.33 -22.34 -2.50
N VAL A 102 34.50 -21.39 -2.90
CA VAL A 102 33.68 -20.58 -1.95
C VAL A 102 32.26 -21.14 -1.81
N ALA A 103 31.69 -21.65 -2.91
CA ALA A 103 30.32 -22.12 -2.95
C ALA A 103 30.15 -23.32 -2.01
N GLY A 104 29.26 -23.17 -1.04
CA GLY A 104 28.97 -24.20 -0.04
C GLY A 104 29.77 -24.11 1.25
N ASP A 105 30.78 -23.23 1.35
CA ASP A 105 31.55 -23.06 2.60
C ASP A 105 30.66 -22.69 3.79
N HIS A 106 29.58 -21.94 3.56
CA HIS A 106 28.59 -21.61 4.59
C HIS A 106 28.00 -22.82 5.31
N LYS A 107 28.00 -24.02 4.71
CA LYS A 107 27.54 -25.26 5.39
C LYS A 107 28.47 -25.70 6.52
N ASN A 108 29.73 -25.26 6.51
CA ASN A 108 30.72 -25.60 7.51
C ASN A 108 30.52 -24.81 8.81
N PHE A 109 29.99 -23.59 8.72
CA PHE A 109 29.98 -22.65 9.84
C PHE A 109 28.61 -22.02 10.13
N ALA A 110 27.68 -21.95 9.19
CA ALA A 110 26.42 -21.23 9.34
C ALA A 110 25.20 -22.16 9.43
N ASP A 111 24.20 -21.74 10.20
CA ASP A 111 22.83 -22.28 10.15
C ASP A 111 22.05 -21.53 9.07
N THR A 112 21.94 -22.10 7.88
CA THR A 112 21.23 -21.49 6.75
C THR A 112 19.71 -21.53 6.87
N HIS A 113 19.16 -22.29 7.82
CA HIS A 113 17.72 -22.35 8.05
C HIS A 113 17.25 -21.19 8.93
N LYS A 114 18.06 -20.78 9.91
CA LYS A 114 17.75 -19.66 10.80
C LYS A 114 18.29 -18.31 10.29
N SER A 115 19.38 -18.31 9.52
CA SER A 115 19.99 -17.07 9.01
C SER A 115 19.08 -16.32 8.03
N MET A 116 19.14 -15.00 8.04
CA MET A 116 18.29 -14.11 7.24
C MET A 116 19.13 -13.15 6.38
N MET A 117 18.54 -12.60 5.32
CA MET A 117 19.21 -11.65 4.43
C MET A 117 18.29 -10.46 4.13
N THR A 118 18.87 -9.26 4.04
CA THR A 118 18.20 -8.04 3.61
C THR A 118 19.13 -7.19 2.74
N ILE A 119 18.57 -6.32 1.90
CA ILE A 119 19.33 -5.40 1.06
C ILE A 119 18.68 -4.00 1.12
N GLY A 120 19.51 -2.97 1.23
CA GLY A 120 19.05 -1.59 1.31
C GLY A 120 20.08 -0.60 0.77
N TRP A 121 19.68 0.67 0.70
CA TRP A 121 20.58 1.76 0.31
C TRP A 121 21.35 2.29 1.51
N ILE A 122 22.60 2.71 1.27
CA ILE A 122 23.40 3.40 2.28
C ILE A 122 23.17 4.90 2.16
N THR A 123 23.02 5.56 3.31
CA THR A 123 23.05 7.02 3.43
C THR A 123 23.94 7.36 4.61
N ASP A 124 25.12 7.90 4.31
CA ASP A 124 26.12 8.24 5.31
C ASP A 124 25.90 9.69 5.77
N PHE A 125 25.62 9.90 7.06
CA PHE A 125 25.62 11.23 7.69
C PHE A 125 26.97 11.56 8.33
N VAL A 126 27.69 10.53 8.77
CA VAL A 126 29.01 10.60 9.39
C VAL A 126 29.83 9.47 8.83
N LYS A 127 31.08 9.73 8.43
CA LYS A 127 32.00 8.72 7.92
C LYS A 127 33.41 9.06 8.37
N ASP A 128 34.11 8.06 8.88
CA ASP A 128 35.47 8.20 9.42
C ASP A 128 35.59 9.29 10.51
N GLY A 129 34.52 9.47 11.30
CA GLY A 129 34.46 10.48 12.37
C GLY A 129 34.19 11.91 11.88
N GLU A 130 34.10 12.11 10.58
CA GLU A 130 33.80 13.41 9.97
C GLU A 130 32.33 13.49 9.58
N LEU A 131 31.73 14.66 9.79
CA LEU A 131 30.41 14.95 9.23
C LEU A 131 30.53 14.87 7.71
N ILE A 132 29.76 13.98 7.09
CA ILE A 132 29.54 14.11 5.66
C ILE A 132 28.66 15.33 5.50
N SER A 133 29.27 16.44 5.09
CA SER A 133 28.51 17.61 4.71
C SER A 133 27.51 17.17 3.63
N SER A 134 26.23 17.30 3.93
CA SER A 134 25.22 17.29 2.86
C SER A 134 25.68 18.32 1.85
N SER A 135 25.82 17.93 0.58
CA SER A 135 26.28 18.76 -0.53
C SER A 135 25.45 20.05 -0.65
N LYS A 136 25.84 21.06 0.13
CA LYS A 136 25.42 22.45 0.00
C LYS A 136 26.35 23.22 -0.94
N GLU A 137 27.36 22.57 -1.52
CA GLU A 137 28.43 23.20 -2.33
C GLU A 137 28.84 22.45 -3.61
N ARG A 138 28.07 21.46 -4.09
CA ARG A 138 28.29 20.86 -5.42
C ARG A 138 27.14 21.22 -6.37
N THR A 139 27.24 22.44 -6.90
CA THR A 139 26.61 23.05 -8.09
C THR A 139 25.15 22.73 -8.43
N ASP A 140 24.37 23.79 -8.65
CA ASP A 140 22.94 23.89 -9.02
C ASP A 140 22.42 23.01 -10.20
N ALA A 141 23.25 22.14 -10.77
CA ALA A 141 22.86 21.13 -11.76
C ALA A 141 22.25 19.85 -11.12
N GLU A 142 22.71 19.41 -9.95
CA GLU A 142 22.25 18.14 -9.31
C GLU A 142 20.94 18.30 -8.52
N ARG A 143 20.60 19.54 -8.13
CA ARG A 143 19.31 19.86 -7.49
C ARG A 143 18.12 19.60 -8.43
N LYS A 144 18.34 19.54 -9.74
CA LYS A 144 17.32 19.15 -10.74
C LYS A 144 17.24 17.64 -10.94
N SER A 145 18.31 16.87 -10.73
CA SER A 145 18.32 15.41 -10.98
C SER A 145 17.77 14.59 -9.82
N HIS A 146 18.12 14.92 -8.57
CA HIS A 146 17.56 14.25 -7.38
C HIS A 146 16.11 14.66 -7.10
N ALA A 147 15.75 15.92 -7.39
CA ALA A 147 14.34 16.33 -7.44
C ALA A 147 13.59 15.55 -8.52
N SER A 148 14.18 15.29 -9.68
CA SER A 148 13.57 14.47 -10.75
C SER A 148 13.42 12.99 -10.38
N GLN A 149 14.31 12.43 -9.55
CA GLN A 149 14.28 11.02 -9.16
C GLN A 149 13.31 10.73 -7.99
N ASN A 150 13.30 11.58 -6.95
CA ASN A 150 12.27 11.54 -5.91
C ASN A 150 10.91 12.00 -6.45
N ALA A 151 10.87 13.04 -7.29
CA ALA A 151 9.67 13.31 -8.08
C ALA A 151 9.32 12.13 -8.98
N GLY A 152 10.25 11.31 -9.44
CA GLY A 152 9.97 10.10 -10.22
C GLY A 152 9.27 9.00 -9.42
N LEU A 153 9.72 8.76 -8.17
CA LEU A 153 9.08 7.84 -7.22
C LEU A 153 7.73 8.37 -6.71
N ASP A 154 7.66 9.65 -6.35
CA ASP A 154 6.42 10.32 -5.97
C ASP A 154 5.46 10.40 -7.15
N THR A 155 5.95 10.68 -8.36
CA THR A 155 5.14 10.68 -9.58
C THR A 155 4.63 9.28 -9.89
N ARG A 156 5.43 8.21 -9.73
CA ARG A 156 4.94 6.83 -9.87
C ARG A 156 3.87 6.51 -8.83
N SER A 157 4.07 6.90 -7.58
CA SER A 157 3.10 6.68 -6.50
C SER A 157 1.80 7.46 -6.72
N ILE A 158 1.89 8.73 -7.12
CA ILE A 158 0.75 9.58 -7.50
C ILE A 158 0.06 9.01 -8.74
N THR A 159 0.80 8.51 -9.74
CA THR A 159 0.24 7.90 -10.97
C THR A 159 -0.53 6.63 -10.65
N ARG A 160 0.01 5.78 -9.77
CA ARG A 160 -0.70 4.60 -9.26
C ARG A 160 -1.95 5.00 -8.49
N ALA A 161 -1.84 5.94 -7.55
CA ALA A 161 -2.98 6.42 -6.77
C ALA A 161 -4.11 6.98 -7.66
N LYS A 162 -3.77 7.73 -8.71
CA LYS A 162 -4.74 8.21 -9.73
C LYS A 162 -5.43 7.07 -10.45
N ALA A 163 -4.65 6.12 -10.99
CA ALA A 163 -5.22 4.97 -11.69
C ALA A 163 -6.14 4.16 -10.76
N THR A 164 -5.73 3.97 -9.50
CA THR A 164 -6.56 3.31 -8.49
C THR A 164 -7.83 4.11 -8.19
N ALA A 165 -7.76 5.43 -8.08
CA ALA A 165 -8.93 6.29 -7.85
C ALA A 165 -9.94 6.19 -9.00
N LEU A 166 -9.46 6.26 -10.24
CA LEU A 166 -10.29 6.14 -11.44
C LEU A 166 -10.96 4.77 -11.52
N ILE A 167 -10.20 3.68 -11.32
CA ILE A 167 -10.74 2.32 -11.34
C ILE A 167 -11.78 2.14 -10.23
N THR A 168 -11.48 2.59 -9.01
CA THR A 168 -12.40 2.43 -7.86
C THR A 168 -13.67 3.25 -8.07
N GLY A 169 -13.57 4.48 -8.59
CA GLY A 169 -14.73 5.32 -8.89
C GLY A 169 -15.63 4.76 -10.00
N ALA A 170 -15.04 4.27 -11.10
CA ALA A 170 -15.77 3.62 -12.18
C ALA A 170 -16.44 2.31 -11.71
N PHE A 171 -15.71 1.49 -10.93
CA PHE A 171 -16.22 0.25 -10.35
C PHE A 171 -17.38 0.53 -9.38
N LEU A 172 -17.22 1.50 -8.47
CA LEU A 172 -18.27 1.95 -7.56
C LEU A 172 -19.53 2.38 -8.32
N SER A 173 -19.39 3.21 -9.34
CA SER A 173 -20.52 3.62 -10.19
C SER A 173 -21.19 2.41 -10.83
N GLY A 174 -20.43 1.47 -11.39
CA GLY A 174 -20.96 0.26 -12.00
C GLY A 174 -21.78 -0.59 -11.03
N CYS A 175 -21.24 -0.86 -9.84
CA CYS A 175 -21.94 -1.60 -8.78
C CYS A 175 -23.21 -0.88 -8.29
N MET A 176 -23.20 0.46 -8.23
CA MET A 176 -24.39 1.23 -7.86
C MET A 176 -25.44 1.17 -9.00
N MET A 177 -25.02 1.37 -10.24
CA MET A 177 -25.91 1.34 -11.41
C MET A 177 -26.56 -0.04 -11.60
N SER A 178 -25.88 -1.14 -11.28
CA SER A 178 -26.48 -2.48 -11.38
C SER A 178 -27.70 -2.66 -10.48
N LEU A 179 -27.81 -1.92 -9.36
CA LEU A 179 -29.01 -1.94 -8.54
C LEU A 179 -30.21 -1.36 -9.29
N SER A 180 -30.04 -0.20 -9.94
CA SER A 180 -31.10 0.47 -10.69
C SER A 180 -31.40 -0.17 -12.04
N LEU A 181 -30.37 -0.72 -12.72
CA LEU A 181 -30.48 -1.27 -14.07
C LEU A 181 -30.83 -2.76 -14.11
N MET A 182 -30.53 -3.53 -13.06
CA MET A 182 -30.79 -4.96 -13.03
C MET A 182 -31.68 -5.36 -11.87
N ALA A 183 -31.28 -5.04 -10.62
CA ALA A 183 -32.01 -5.51 -9.45
C ALA A 183 -33.43 -4.94 -9.36
N VAL A 184 -33.60 -3.63 -9.60
CA VAL A 184 -34.93 -3.00 -9.58
C VAL A 184 -35.87 -3.57 -10.65
N PRO A 185 -35.51 -3.65 -11.94
CA PRO A 185 -36.36 -4.29 -12.94
C PRO A 185 -36.80 -5.71 -12.56
N VAL A 186 -35.86 -6.53 -12.06
CA VAL A 186 -36.18 -7.89 -11.60
C VAL A 186 -37.23 -7.87 -10.47
N MET A 187 -37.08 -6.99 -9.48
CA MET A 187 -38.09 -6.86 -8.40
C MET A 187 -39.45 -6.39 -8.94
N LEU A 188 -39.47 -5.45 -9.88
CA LEU A 188 -40.70 -4.90 -10.46
C LEU A 188 -41.45 -5.93 -11.31
N ASP A 189 -40.72 -6.79 -12.04
CA ASP A 189 -41.32 -7.81 -12.92
C ASP A 189 -41.78 -9.04 -12.14
N THR A 190 -41.05 -9.44 -11.10
CA THR A 190 -41.31 -10.68 -10.37
C THR A 190 -42.26 -10.50 -9.18
N THR A 191 -42.47 -9.28 -8.70
CA THR A 191 -43.27 -9.04 -7.49
C THR A 191 -44.70 -8.62 -7.82
N THR A 192 -45.64 -9.41 -7.32
CA THR A 192 -47.09 -9.18 -7.45
C THR A 192 -47.71 -8.52 -6.23
N GLU A 193 -47.03 -8.52 -5.07
CA GLU A 193 -47.56 -8.03 -3.79
C GLU A 193 -46.74 -6.85 -3.24
N ALA A 194 -47.43 -5.79 -2.79
CA ALA A 194 -46.76 -4.58 -2.28
C ALA A 194 -45.85 -4.84 -1.05
N PRO A 195 -46.27 -5.63 -0.03
CA PRO A 195 -45.42 -5.95 1.12
C PRO A 195 -44.10 -6.62 0.73
N GLN A 196 -44.15 -7.55 -0.22
CA GLN A 196 -42.97 -8.25 -0.70
C GLN A 196 -42.01 -7.30 -1.41
N LEU A 197 -42.53 -6.37 -2.21
CA LEU A 197 -41.72 -5.39 -2.93
C LEU A 197 -40.96 -4.46 -1.97
N PHE A 198 -41.64 -3.97 -0.93
CA PHE A 198 -41.01 -3.14 0.09
C PHE A 198 -39.94 -3.88 0.88
N LEU A 199 -40.19 -5.15 1.22
CA LEU A 199 -39.21 -5.99 1.89
C LEU A 199 -37.96 -6.21 1.02
N GLN A 200 -38.14 -6.59 -0.25
CA GLN A 200 -37.02 -6.80 -1.18
C GLN A 200 -36.20 -5.54 -1.38
N TRP A 201 -36.86 -4.39 -1.61
CA TRP A 201 -36.19 -3.10 -1.73
C TRP A 201 -35.42 -2.75 -0.45
N THR A 202 -36.02 -2.94 0.73
CA THR A 202 -35.38 -2.66 2.02
C THR A 202 -34.14 -3.51 2.25
N ARG A 203 -34.19 -4.79 1.85
CA ARG A 203 -33.01 -5.68 1.93
C ARG A 203 -31.92 -5.28 0.94
N MET A 204 -32.29 -4.96 -0.30
CA MET A 204 -31.34 -4.44 -1.30
C MET A 204 -30.67 -3.15 -0.80
N TYR A 205 -31.45 -2.22 -0.25
CA TYR A 205 -30.95 -0.98 0.35
C TYR A 205 -29.93 -1.27 1.46
N HIS A 206 -30.27 -2.19 2.37
CA HIS A 206 -29.41 -2.52 3.51
C HIS A 206 -28.02 -3.00 3.06
N TYR A 207 -27.96 -3.96 2.12
CA TYR A 207 -26.69 -4.45 1.60
C TYR A 207 -25.92 -3.38 0.81
N GLY A 208 -26.62 -2.59 -0.01
CA GLY A 208 -26.00 -1.49 -0.74
C GLY A 208 -25.40 -0.44 0.20
N HIS A 209 -26.11 -0.07 1.26
CA HIS A 209 -25.67 0.92 2.24
C HIS A 209 -24.49 0.43 3.11
N GLN A 210 -24.35 -0.87 3.34
CA GLN A 210 -23.21 -1.40 4.09
C GLN A 210 -21.90 -1.37 3.29
N VAL A 211 -21.95 -1.68 1.99
CA VAL A 211 -20.74 -1.89 1.17
C VAL A 211 -20.30 -0.63 0.44
N LEU A 212 -21.24 0.11 -0.17
CA LEU A 212 -20.93 1.14 -1.15
C LEU A 212 -20.35 2.45 -0.56
N PRO A 213 -20.74 2.92 0.65
CA PRO A 213 -20.13 4.11 1.25
C PRO A 213 -18.64 3.98 1.53
N THR A 214 -18.18 2.79 1.91
CA THR A 214 -16.75 2.53 2.16
C THR A 214 -15.92 2.77 0.90
N LEU A 215 -16.38 2.26 -0.25
CA LEU A 215 -15.71 2.48 -1.54
C LEU A 215 -15.71 3.96 -1.96
N ALA A 216 -16.79 4.70 -1.67
CA ALA A 216 -16.86 6.13 -1.93
C ALA A 216 -15.82 6.91 -1.11
N ILE A 217 -15.69 6.60 0.18
CA ILE A 217 -14.71 7.23 1.07
C ILE A 217 -13.29 6.90 0.61
N CYS A 218 -13.00 5.65 0.28
CA CYS A 218 -11.69 5.26 -0.25
C CYS A 218 -11.35 6.02 -1.55
N THR A 219 -12.31 6.14 -2.48
CA THR A 219 -12.13 6.88 -3.73
C THR A 219 -11.85 8.37 -3.47
N PHE A 220 -12.62 8.99 -2.57
CA PHE A 220 -12.38 10.37 -2.13
C PHE A 220 -10.99 10.56 -1.55
N LEU A 221 -10.57 9.69 -0.61
CA LEU A 221 -9.25 9.77 0.02
C LEU A 221 -8.11 9.63 -0.99
N LEU A 222 -8.25 8.78 -2.00
CA LEU A 222 -7.27 8.66 -3.08
C LEU A 222 -7.18 9.95 -3.90
N TYR A 223 -8.32 10.57 -4.26
CA TYR A 223 -8.32 11.87 -4.94
C TYR A 223 -7.76 13.00 -4.08
N SER A 224 -8.08 13.03 -2.77
CA SER A 224 -7.51 13.98 -1.81
C SER A 224 -6.00 13.82 -1.69
N TYR A 225 -5.50 12.58 -1.62
CA TYR A 225 -4.07 12.29 -1.61
C TYR A 225 -3.39 12.80 -2.89
N VAL A 226 -3.95 12.52 -4.06
CA VAL A 226 -3.40 13.01 -5.33
C VAL A 226 -3.43 14.54 -5.39
N SER A 227 -4.55 15.14 -5.00
CA SER A 227 -4.74 16.59 -4.96
C SER A 227 -3.70 17.27 -4.06
N PHE A 228 -3.56 16.82 -2.82
CA PHE A 228 -2.60 17.35 -1.85
C PHE A 228 -1.15 17.28 -2.37
N ASN A 229 -0.76 16.13 -2.94
CA ASN A 229 0.58 15.98 -3.50
C ASN A 229 0.80 16.89 -4.73
N ARG A 230 -0.21 17.09 -5.57
CA ARG A 230 -0.13 17.99 -6.73
C ARG A 230 -0.07 19.46 -6.35
N TYR A 231 -0.71 19.83 -5.24
CA TYR A 231 -0.64 21.16 -4.67
C TYR A 231 0.79 21.46 -4.20
N ASN A 232 1.39 20.53 -3.45
CA ASN A 232 2.75 20.69 -2.91
C ASN A 232 3.85 20.76 -3.99
N VAL A 233 3.64 20.16 -5.17
CA VAL A 233 4.58 20.21 -6.31
C VAL A 233 4.45 21.51 -7.12
N GLY A 234 3.55 22.43 -6.74
CA GLY A 234 3.48 23.79 -7.32
C GLY A 234 2.81 23.86 -8.71
N ASN A 235 1.96 22.89 -9.07
CA ASN A 235 1.14 22.95 -10.29
C ASN A 235 -0.32 23.30 -9.93
N PRO A 236 -0.68 24.60 -9.89
CA PRO A 236 -1.98 25.06 -9.37
C PRO A 236 -3.19 24.58 -10.17
N LYS A 237 -3.04 24.30 -11.48
CA LYS A 237 -4.15 23.80 -12.30
C LYS A 237 -4.39 22.31 -12.12
N SER A 238 -3.34 21.53 -11.83
CA SER A 238 -3.46 20.07 -11.75
C SER A 238 -4.10 19.59 -10.45
N TRP A 239 -3.92 20.26 -9.32
CA TRP A 239 -4.49 19.78 -8.04
C TRP A 239 -6.01 20.01 -7.97
N PHE A 240 -6.49 21.13 -8.51
CA PHE A 240 -7.90 21.51 -8.46
C PHE A 240 -8.79 20.48 -9.16
N VAL A 241 -8.33 19.89 -10.27
CA VAL A 241 -9.05 18.83 -10.99
C VAL A 241 -9.28 17.61 -10.09
N TYR A 242 -8.26 17.19 -9.33
CA TYR A 242 -8.40 16.08 -8.38
C TYR A 242 -9.24 16.43 -7.16
N ALA A 243 -9.15 17.67 -6.67
CA ALA A 243 -10.03 18.16 -5.62
C ALA A 243 -11.50 18.15 -6.09
N LEU A 244 -11.77 18.60 -7.33
CA LEU A 244 -13.09 18.58 -7.93
C LEU A 244 -13.60 17.15 -8.15
N ALA A 245 -12.77 16.23 -8.65
CA ALA A 245 -13.10 14.81 -8.79
C ALA A 245 -13.52 14.19 -7.45
N GLY A 246 -12.76 14.45 -6.39
CA GLY A 246 -13.09 14.04 -5.02
C GLY A 246 -14.39 14.65 -4.53
N ALA A 247 -14.58 15.97 -4.70
CA ALA A 247 -15.78 16.68 -4.27
C ALA A 247 -17.05 16.17 -5.00
N VAL A 248 -16.98 15.95 -6.31
CA VAL A 248 -18.08 15.37 -7.09
C VAL A 248 -18.39 13.95 -6.61
N THR A 249 -17.37 13.13 -6.33
CA THR A 249 -17.58 11.79 -5.76
C THR A 249 -18.28 11.87 -4.40
N LEU A 250 -17.83 12.76 -3.50
CA LEU A 250 -18.39 12.91 -2.15
C LEU A 250 -19.79 13.54 -2.16
N SER A 251 -20.16 14.26 -3.24
CA SER A 251 -21.48 14.89 -3.40
C SER A 251 -22.65 13.90 -3.39
N LEU A 252 -22.38 12.59 -3.50
CA LEU A 252 -23.40 11.56 -3.28
C LEU A 252 -24.05 11.64 -1.89
N ILE A 253 -23.35 12.16 -0.86
CA ILE A 253 -23.88 12.30 0.50
C ILE A 253 -24.97 13.39 0.52
N PRO A 254 -24.68 14.66 0.17
CA PRO A 254 -25.71 15.68 0.11
C PRO A 254 -26.80 15.37 -0.91
N PHE A 255 -26.49 14.72 -2.03
CA PHE A 255 -27.52 14.25 -2.98
C PHE A 255 -28.49 13.28 -2.30
N THR A 256 -27.97 12.32 -1.52
CA THR A 256 -28.81 11.35 -0.80
C THR A 256 -29.72 12.07 0.19
N TRP A 257 -29.18 12.99 0.99
CA TRP A 257 -29.97 13.71 1.99
C TRP A 257 -31.04 14.60 1.38
N ILE A 258 -30.71 15.35 0.32
CA ILE A 258 -31.63 16.32 -0.26
C ILE A 258 -32.73 15.62 -1.09
N PHE A 259 -32.36 14.64 -1.91
CA PHE A 259 -33.27 14.09 -2.92
C PHE A 259 -33.81 12.70 -2.59
N MET A 260 -33.02 11.85 -1.91
CA MET A 260 -33.39 10.45 -1.72
C MET A 260 -34.03 10.17 -0.36
N VAL A 261 -33.61 10.83 0.72
CA VAL A 261 -34.13 10.59 2.08
C VAL A 261 -35.66 10.60 2.15
N PRO A 262 -36.40 11.59 1.58
CA PRO A 262 -37.86 11.57 1.64
C PRO A 262 -38.49 10.32 1.01
N THR A 263 -37.90 9.80 -0.07
CA THR A 263 -38.39 8.59 -0.74
C THR A 263 -37.98 7.33 0.04
N ASN A 264 -36.77 7.31 0.61
CA ASN A 264 -36.30 6.22 1.45
C ASN A 264 -37.16 6.07 2.71
N ASP A 265 -37.43 7.17 3.41
CA ASP A 265 -38.21 7.20 4.65
C ASP A 265 -39.63 6.70 4.42
N GLU A 266 -40.25 7.09 3.29
CA GLU A 266 -41.57 6.59 2.92
C GLU A 266 -41.55 5.09 2.62
N LEU A 267 -40.55 4.59 1.88
CA LEU A 267 -40.40 3.15 1.61
C LEU A 267 -40.21 2.35 2.91
N PHE A 268 -39.38 2.83 3.84
CA PHE A 268 -39.20 2.20 5.15
C PHE A 268 -40.48 2.24 6.01
N ARG A 269 -41.19 3.38 6.02
CA ARG A 269 -42.45 3.53 6.74
C ARG A 269 -43.50 2.54 6.22
N LEU A 270 -43.60 2.39 4.90
CA LEU A 270 -44.53 1.45 4.26
C LEU A 270 -44.15 -0.01 4.49
N GLU A 271 -42.86 -0.35 4.49
CA GLU A 271 -42.38 -1.68 4.86
C GLU A 271 -42.77 -2.03 6.31
N ALA A 272 -42.56 -1.09 7.25
CA ALA A 272 -42.91 -1.30 8.66
C ALA A 272 -44.43 -1.48 8.87
N LEU A 273 -45.27 -0.72 8.16
CA LEU A 273 -46.73 -0.86 8.22
C LEU A 273 -47.22 -2.18 7.63
N THR A 274 -46.67 -2.58 6.48
CA THR A 274 -47.04 -3.84 5.83
C THR A 274 -46.62 -5.06 6.66
N ARG A 275 -45.48 -4.97 7.38
CA ARG A 275 -45.04 -6.01 8.33
C ARG A 275 -45.95 -6.16 9.55
N THR A 276 -46.52 -5.07 10.04
CA THR A 276 -47.37 -5.07 11.25
C THR A 276 -48.85 -5.31 10.96
N GLY A 277 -49.24 -5.43 9.68
CA GLY A 277 -50.64 -5.56 9.27
C GLY A 277 -51.48 -4.30 9.53
N ALA A 278 -50.84 -3.18 9.89
CA ALA A 278 -51.50 -1.91 10.15
C ALA A 278 -51.99 -1.31 8.82
N ARG A 279 -53.32 -1.15 8.68
CA ARG A 279 -53.91 -0.51 7.50
C ARG A 279 -53.57 0.98 7.49
N THR A 280 -53.02 1.47 6.38
CA THR A 280 -52.99 2.90 6.08
C THR A 280 -54.43 3.41 6.05
N GLY A 281 -54.72 4.52 6.73
CA GLY A 281 -56.06 5.10 6.85
C GLY A 281 -56.76 5.42 5.51
N ASN A 282 -56.02 5.34 4.39
CA ASN A 282 -56.55 5.42 3.03
C ASN A 282 -56.18 4.15 2.25
N GLY A 283 -57.10 3.17 2.18
CA GLY A 283 -57.07 2.06 1.23
C GLY A 283 -55.92 1.06 1.36
N THR A 284 -56.13 -0.13 0.81
CA THR A 284 -55.07 -1.13 0.60
C THR A 284 -54.01 -0.51 -0.31
N LEU A 285 -52.76 -0.40 0.15
CA LEU A 285 -51.64 0.04 -0.70
C LEU A 285 -51.58 -0.86 -1.93
N THR A 286 -51.85 -0.26 -3.08
CA THR A 286 -51.83 -1.03 -4.33
C THR A 286 -50.39 -1.30 -4.72
N VAL A 287 -50.18 -2.47 -5.32
CA VAL A 287 -48.88 -2.87 -5.89
C VAL A 287 -48.40 -1.84 -6.91
N MET A 288 -49.33 -1.19 -7.62
CA MET A 288 -49.05 -0.11 -8.56
C MET A 288 -48.40 1.11 -7.87
N GLN A 289 -48.93 1.53 -6.71
CA GLN A 289 -48.34 2.62 -5.92
C GLN A 289 -46.95 2.24 -5.39
N ALA A 290 -46.78 0.99 -4.93
CA ALA A 290 -45.50 0.47 -4.47
C ALA A 290 -44.44 0.49 -5.60
N LYS A 291 -44.81 -0.01 -6.80
CA LYS A 291 -43.95 0.04 -8.00
C LYS A 291 -43.58 1.47 -8.37
N GLY A 292 -44.52 2.41 -8.33
CA GLY A 292 -44.25 3.82 -8.61
C GLY A 292 -43.19 4.43 -7.69
N LEU A 293 -43.24 4.10 -6.40
CA LEU A 293 -42.26 4.60 -5.42
C LEU A 293 -40.86 4.00 -5.62
N VAL A 294 -40.78 2.69 -5.91
CA VAL A 294 -39.51 2.02 -6.24
C VAL A 294 -38.92 2.52 -7.57
N ILE A 295 -39.76 2.80 -8.58
CA ILE A 295 -39.33 3.41 -9.85
C ILE A 295 -38.74 4.80 -9.60
N LYS A 296 -39.44 5.65 -8.82
CA LYS A 296 -38.94 6.97 -8.42
C LYS A 296 -37.59 6.86 -7.72
N TRP A 297 -37.47 5.94 -6.76
CA TRP A 297 -36.19 5.67 -6.10
C TRP A 297 -35.10 5.26 -7.07
N SER A 298 -35.42 4.37 -8.03
CA SER A 298 -34.46 3.85 -9.01
C SER A 298 -33.86 4.96 -9.86
N TRP A 299 -34.69 5.91 -10.33
CA TRP A 299 -34.23 7.07 -11.09
C TRP A 299 -33.31 7.98 -10.27
N LEU A 300 -33.69 8.30 -9.04
CA LEU A 300 -32.85 9.10 -8.15
C LEU A 300 -31.52 8.40 -7.83
N HIS A 301 -31.58 7.10 -7.56
CA HIS A 301 -30.42 6.27 -7.28
C HIS A 301 -29.49 6.18 -8.49
N PHE A 302 -30.05 6.02 -9.70
CA PHE A 302 -29.28 5.99 -10.95
C PHE A 302 -28.54 7.31 -11.17
N THR A 303 -29.23 8.44 -11.04
CA THR A 303 -28.63 9.78 -11.14
C THR A 303 -27.48 9.95 -10.12
N ARG A 304 -27.70 9.53 -8.87
CA ARG A 304 -26.65 9.54 -7.84
C ARG A 304 -25.44 8.67 -8.22
N SER A 305 -25.69 7.53 -8.85
CA SER A 305 -24.66 6.58 -9.25
C SER A 305 -23.74 7.13 -10.33
N CYS A 306 -24.21 8.10 -11.14
CA CYS A 306 -23.37 8.78 -12.11
C CYS A 306 -22.32 9.71 -11.48
N LEU A 307 -22.47 10.13 -10.21
CA LEU A 307 -21.56 11.10 -9.59
C LEU A 307 -20.12 10.54 -9.44
N PRO A 308 -19.89 9.32 -8.89
CA PRO A 308 -18.56 8.71 -8.92
C PRO A 308 -17.97 8.54 -10.32
N LEU A 309 -18.80 8.26 -11.34
CA LEU A 309 -18.34 8.17 -12.73
C LEU A 309 -17.89 9.51 -13.28
N VAL A 310 -18.65 10.59 -13.05
CA VAL A 310 -18.25 11.95 -13.42
C VAL A 310 -16.96 12.33 -12.68
N GLY A 311 -16.84 11.99 -11.40
CA GLY A 311 -15.59 12.15 -10.64
C GLY A 311 -14.42 11.41 -11.29
N ALA A 312 -14.62 10.16 -11.72
CA ALA A 312 -13.63 9.35 -12.41
C ALA A 312 -13.24 9.88 -13.80
N LEU A 313 -14.16 10.53 -14.51
CA LEU A 313 -13.88 11.16 -15.80
C LEU A 313 -13.12 12.49 -15.65
N ILE A 314 -13.31 13.19 -14.52
CA ILE A 314 -12.62 14.46 -14.23
C ILE A 314 -11.17 14.21 -13.80
N GLY A 315 -10.89 13.20 -12.97
CA GLY A 315 -9.57 12.93 -12.38
C GLY A 315 -8.59 12.20 -13.30
#